data_AF-E3H5Y5-F1
#
_entry.id   AF-E3H5Y5-F1
#
_cell.length_a   1.000
_cell.length_b   1.000
_cell.length_c   1.000
_cell.angle_alpha   90.00
_cell.angle_beta   90.00
_cell.angle_gamma   90.00
#
_symmetry.space_group_name_H-M   'P 1'
#
loop_
_entity.id
_entity.type
_entity.pdbx_description
1 polymer ?
#
loop_
_entity_poly.entity_id
_entity_poly.type
_entity_poly.pdbx_seq_one_letter_code
_entity_poly.pdbx_strand_id
1 'polypeptide(L)'
;MKKALFYNSEGENIRCFLCPHNCLIGEGNYGICNMRKNIEGELYTMNYGISSAVSLDPVEKKPMYHFYPGSKVLSVGSIGCNLKCKYCQNYTIAQGKFEEFEGYTEGLSPEGIAGEAVRLKENGNIGVAYTYNEPIIWYEFMYDISKVIKSRGMKNIMVSNGFINPEPLEKLLETIDAFSIDLKGFTDEFYKKITGSRLEPVKRTLETIAASDRHLEVEYLVIPGHNDDKKKFSEMLDWYEKSLGKDVPLHINRYFPMYKMTEPATPMKTLKELYEMAKNKLDYVYLGNTESDLGSDTYCPNCGSLIVKRSGYFSEDLGSKNGKCKKCGLKIRGEGL
;
A
#
# COMPACT_ATOMS: atom_id res chain seq x y z
N MET A 1 -3.35 16.14 17.50
CA MET A 1 -4.22 15.05 18.00
C MET A 1 -5.68 15.23 17.57
N LYS A 2 -6.46 14.15 17.48
CA LYS A 2 -7.91 14.17 17.20
C LYS A 2 -8.59 12.96 17.83
N LYS A 3 -9.86 13.08 18.24
CA LYS A 3 -10.67 11.93 18.68
C LYS A 3 -10.72 10.87 17.57
N ALA A 4 -10.35 9.65 17.91
CA ALA A 4 -10.23 8.54 16.97
C ALA A 4 -11.60 7.96 16.61
N LEU A 5 -11.66 7.28 15.47
CA LEU A 5 -12.81 6.50 15.02
C LEU A 5 -12.63 5.01 15.33
N PHE A 6 -13.73 4.27 15.28
CA PHE A 6 -13.80 2.80 15.43
C PHE A 6 -13.28 2.33 16.78
N TYR A 7 -13.98 2.68 17.86
CA TYR A 7 -13.69 2.17 19.17
C TYR A 7 -14.96 2.12 20.03
N ASN A 8 -14.98 1.23 21.01
CA ASN A 8 -15.99 1.19 22.05
C ASN A 8 -15.34 1.32 23.43
N SER A 9 -16.05 1.92 24.37
CA SER A 9 -15.66 1.91 25.78
C SER A 9 -16.01 0.55 26.41
N GLU A 10 -15.07 0.00 27.17
CA GLU A 10 -15.20 -1.25 27.93
C GLU A 10 -14.78 -0.96 29.39
N GLY A 11 -15.65 -0.28 30.14
CA GLY A 11 -15.32 0.26 31.47
C GLY A 11 -14.34 1.42 31.37
N GLU A 12 -13.26 1.38 32.15
CA GLU A 12 -12.14 2.35 32.08
C GLU A 12 -11.20 2.11 30.88
N ASN A 13 -11.40 1.00 30.16
CA ASN A 13 -10.59 0.66 29.00
C ASN A 13 -11.33 1.02 27.71
N ILE A 14 -10.55 1.14 26.63
CA ILE A 14 -11.06 1.31 25.28
C ILE A 14 -10.69 0.12 24.40
N ARG A 15 -11.66 -0.41 23.66
CA ARG A 15 -11.46 -1.38 22.60
C ARG A 15 -11.36 -0.69 21.25
N CYS A 16 -10.17 -0.71 20.64
CA CYS A 16 -9.92 -0.11 19.33
C CYS A 16 -10.18 -1.11 18.20
N PHE A 17 -11.08 -0.79 17.27
CA PHE A 17 -11.47 -1.63 16.13
C PHE A 17 -10.94 -1.15 14.77
N LEU A 18 -9.96 -0.24 14.72
CA LEU A 18 -9.38 0.20 13.45
C LEU A 18 -8.69 -0.94 12.68
N CYS A 19 -7.98 -1.81 13.40
CA CYS A 19 -7.26 -2.93 12.80
C CYS A 19 -7.50 -4.22 13.58
N PRO A 20 -7.23 -5.40 12.98
CA PRO A 20 -7.53 -6.70 13.58
C PRO A 20 -6.79 -7.03 14.89
N HIS A 21 -5.89 -6.17 15.37
CA HIS A 21 -5.32 -6.31 16.71
C HIS A 21 -6.36 -6.12 17.80
N ASN A 22 -7.43 -5.36 17.54
CA ASN A 22 -8.53 -5.14 18.48
C ASN A 22 -8.05 -4.77 19.90
N CYS A 23 -7.05 -3.88 20.00
CA CYS A 23 -6.35 -3.58 21.25
C CYS A 23 -7.33 -3.17 22.35
N LEU A 24 -7.14 -3.72 23.55
CA LEU A 24 -7.68 -3.14 24.79
C LEU A 24 -6.68 -2.15 25.32
N ILE A 25 -7.09 -0.90 25.49
CA ILE A 25 -6.21 0.21 25.85
C ILE A 25 -6.71 0.80 27.16
N GLY A 26 -5.98 0.57 28.25
CA GLY A 26 -6.29 1.18 29.54
C GLY A 26 -5.98 2.68 29.55
N GLU A 27 -6.57 3.41 30.50
CA GLU A 27 -6.38 4.85 30.67
C GLU A 27 -4.89 5.24 30.64
N GLY A 28 -4.56 6.32 29.94
CA GLY A 28 -3.19 6.83 29.76
C GLY A 28 -2.28 5.98 28.88
N ASN A 29 -2.70 4.79 28.43
CA ASN A 29 -1.88 3.89 27.62
C ASN A 29 -2.13 4.04 26.11
N TYR A 30 -1.21 3.47 25.33
CA TYR A 30 -1.27 3.41 23.88
C TYR A 30 -1.67 2.01 23.38
N GLY A 31 -2.30 1.96 22.20
CA GLY A 31 -2.39 0.75 21.41
C GLY A 31 -1.02 0.35 20.82
N ILE A 32 -0.93 -0.86 20.26
CA ILE A 32 0.33 -1.44 19.74
C ILE A 32 1.03 -0.59 18.66
N CYS A 33 0.28 0.29 17.99
CA CYS A 33 0.79 1.21 16.98
C CYS A 33 1.50 2.44 17.55
N ASN A 34 1.44 2.65 18.88
CA ASN A 34 1.96 3.83 19.60
C ASN A 34 1.37 5.19 19.18
N MET A 35 0.30 5.21 18.38
CA MET A 35 -0.32 6.45 17.88
C MET A 35 -1.72 6.68 18.42
N ARG A 36 -2.36 5.66 18.98
CA ARG A 36 -3.71 5.76 19.55
C ARG A 36 -3.67 5.61 21.06
N LYS A 37 -4.08 6.65 21.79
CA LYS A 37 -3.99 6.75 23.25
C LYS A 37 -5.38 6.87 23.86
N ASN A 38 -5.63 6.15 24.95
CA ASN A 38 -6.81 6.37 25.78
C ASN A 38 -6.55 7.56 26.71
N ILE A 39 -7.39 8.59 26.62
CA ILE A 39 -7.33 9.81 27.43
C ILE A 39 -8.74 10.08 27.96
N GLU A 40 -8.89 10.00 29.28
CA GLU A 40 -10.13 10.25 30.01
C GLU A 40 -11.32 9.41 29.47
N GLY A 41 -11.05 8.13 29.15
CA GLY A 41 -12.06 7.20 28.62
C GLY A 41 -12.44 7.41 27.15
N GLU A 42 -11.69 8.23 26.41
CA GLU A 42 -11.84 8.44 24.97
C GLU A 42 -10.55 8.09 24.21
N LEU A 43 -10.69 7.52 23.01
CA LEU A 43 -9.54 7.22 22.17
C LEU A 43 -9.16 8.44 21.33
N TYR A 44 -7.89 8.82 21.38
CA TYR A 44 -7.32 9.87 20.54
C TYR A 44 -6.24 9.29 19.63
N THR A 45 -6.20 9.78 18.38
CA THR A 45 -5.03 9.64 17.53
C THR A 45 -4.08 10.81 17.75
N MET A 46 -2.81 10.51 18.04
CA MET A 46 -1.80 11.51 18.37
C MET A 46 -1.21 12.17 17.13
N ASN A 47 -1.09 11.42 16.03
CA ASN A 47 -0.41 11.85 14.80
C ASN A 47 -1.31 12.63 13.81
N TYR A 48 -2.51 13.09 14.22
CA TYR A 48 -3.37 13.90 13.34
C TYR A 48 -2.69 15.22 12.95
N GLY A 49 -2.55 15.47 11.64
CA GLY A 49 -1.88 16.65 11.11
C GLY A 49 -0.34 16.62 11.20
N ILE A 50 0.23 15.43 11.44
CA ILE A 50 1.68 15.22 11.60
C ILE A 50 2.21 14.32 10.49
N SER A 51 3.19 14.82 9.74
CA SER A 51 3.78 14.14 8.59
C SER A 51 5.29 13.98 8.77
N SER A 52 5.80 12.78 8.53
CA SER A 52 7.24 12.49 8.50
C SER A 52 7.87 12.89 7.17
N ALA A 53 7.11 12.85 6.07
CA ALA A 53 7.58 13.28 4.77
C ALA A 53 6.42 13.73 3.86
N VAL A 54 6.71 14.73 3.02
CA VAL A 54 5.85 15.20 1.93
C VAL A 54 6.72 15.39 0.69
N SER A 55 6.40 14.71 -0.41
CA SER A 55 7.17 14.79 -1.66
C SER A 55 6.28 14.58 -2.88
N LEU A 56 6.56 15.30 -3.96
CA LEU A 56 5.98 14.98 -5.27
C LEU A 56 6.79 13.87 -5.92
N ASP A 57 6.22 12.66 -5.98
CA ASP A 57 6.90 11.46 -6.47
C ASP A 57 6.17 10.89 -7.70
N PRO A 58 6.85 10.10 -8.56
CA PRO A 58 6.18 9.29 -9.58
C PRO A 58 5.20 8.27 -8.98
N VAL A 59 4.11 7.96 -9.69
CA VAL A 59 3.15 6.92 -9.27
C VAL A 59 3.79 5.53 -9.25
N GLU A 60 4.78 5.29 -10.11
CA GLU A 60 5.54 4.04 -10.21
C GLU A 60 6.31 3.70 -8.93
N LYS A 61 6.60 4.70 -8.09
CA LYS A 61 7.22 4.50 -6.79
C LYS A 61 6.25 3.89 -5.75
N LYS A 62 4.95 3.91 -6.00
CA LYS A 62 3.86 3.34 -5.17
C LYS A 62 3.36 2.01 -5.74
N PRO A 63 4.27 1.29 -6.42
CA PRO A 63 4.03 0.45 -7.59
C PRO A 63 2.62 0.51 -8.19
N MET A 64 2.24 1.70 -8.67
CA MET A 64 0.98 1.91 -9.40
C MET A 64 1.26 1.93 -10.90
N TYR A 65 1.43 0.75 -11.49
CA TYR A 65 1.83 0.65 -12.91
C TYR A 65 0.64 0.79 -13.85
N HIS A 66 -0.56 0.51 -13.37
CA HIS A 66 -1.81 0.55 -14.13
C HIS A 66 -2.75 1.67 -13.67
N PHE A 67 -2.25 2.64 -12.91
CA PHE A 67 -3.03 3.78 -12.44
C PHE A 67 -2.33 5.09 -12.77
N TYR A 68 -2.70 5.69 -13.92
CA TYR A 68 -2.12 6.91 -14.49
C TYR A 68 -0.58 6.81 -14.69
N PRO A 69 -0.07 5.78 -15.38
CA PRO A 69 1.36 5.61 -15.60
C PRO A 69 2.01 6.87 -16.21
N GLY A 70 3.19 7.22 -15.72
CA GLY A 70 3.97 8.40 -16.10
C GLY A 70 3.58 9.68 -15.35
N SER A 71 2.50 9.63 -14.56
CA SER A 71 2.08 10.76 -13.72
C SER A 71 2.86 10.85 -12.42
N LYS A 72 2.74 12.00 -11.74
CA LYS A 72 3.22 12.19 -10.37
C LYS A 72 2.06 12.24 -9.39
N VAL A 73 2.36 12.00 -8.11
CA VAL A 73 1.41 12.05 -7.02
C VAL A 73 2.04 12.67 -5.76
N LEU A 74 1.35 13.61 -5.12
CA LEU A 74 1.79 14.20 -3.86
C LEU A 74 1.74 13.14 -2.77
N SER A 75 2.91 12.68 -2.37
CA SER A 75 3.08 11.58 -1.44
C SER A 75 3.26 12.11 -0.04
N VAL A 76 2.43 11.63 0.88
CA VAL A 76 2.40 12.05 2.28
C VAL A 76 2.46 10.82 3.17
N GLY A 77 3.22 10.91 4.25
CA GLY A 77 3.36 9.83 5.22
C GLY A 77 3.52 10.36 6.63
N SER A 78 3.05 9.60 7.60
CA SER A 78 3.08 9.94 9.00
C SER A 78 4.04 9.02 9.77
N ILE A 79 3.73 8.77 11.02
CA ILE A 79 4.47 7.93 11.95
C ILE A 79 3.56 6.86 12.54
N GLY A 80 4.16 5.72 12.91
CA GLY A 80 3.49 4.56 13.47
C GLY A 80 3.08 3.51 12.44
N CYS A 81 2.87 2.30 12.94
CA CYS A 81 2.46 1.14 12.14
C CYS A 81 1.75 0.12 13.05
N ASN A 82 0.72 -0.55 12.54
CA ASN A 82 0.07 -1.68 13.22
C ASN A 82 0.85 -2.99 13.07
N LEU A 83 1.88 -3.05 12.23
CA LEU A 83 2.75 -4.23 12.07
C LEU A 83 4.15 -3.99 12.64
N LYS A 84 4.83 -5.09 12.97
CA LYS A 84 6.21 -5.13 13.51
C LYS A 84 7.17 -5.82 12.55
N CYS A 85 7.06 -5.50 11.25
CA CYS A 85 7.84 -6.10 10.18
C CYS A 85 9.35 -6.01 10.45
N LYS A 86 10.02 -7.15 10.58
CA LYS A 86 11.45 -7.24 10.91
C LYS A 86 12.39 -6.73 9.81
N TYR A 87 11.90 -6.63 8.57
CA TYR A 87 12.64 -6.16 7.39
C TYR A 87 12.27 -4.73 6.96
N CYS A 88 11.47 -4.00 7.75
CA CYS A 88 10.90 -2.73 7.32
C CYS A 88 12.00 -1.71 6.93
N GLN A 89 11.98 -1.24 5.69
CA GLN A 89 12.90 -0.19 5.22
C GLN A 89 12.64 1.15 5.92
N ASN A 90 11.39 1.40 6.28
CA ASN A 90 10.93 2.61 6.97
C ASN A 90 10.74 2.37 8.48
N TYR A 91 11.53 1.46 9.08
CA TYR A 91 11.36 1.08 10.49
C TYR A 91 11.47 2.27 11.44
N THR A 92 12.28 3.27 11.10
CA THR A 92 12.45 4.49 11.89
C THR A 92 11.12 5.19 12.08
N ILE A 93 10.35 5.42 11.00
CA ILE A 93 9.01 6.04 11.02
C ILE A 93 7.87 5.09 11.40
N ALA A 94 8.06 3.78 11.26
CA ALA A 94 7.02 2.79 11.54
C ALA A 94 7.00 2.28 12.99
N GLN A 95 8.15 2.20 13.66
CA GLN A 95 8.30 1.44 14.92
C GLN A 95 8.53 2.31 16.17
N GLY A 96 8.88 3.59 16.01
CA GLY A 96 9.13 4.51 17.12
C GLY A 96 7.89 4.84 17.97
N LYS A 97 8.10 5.34 19.18
CA LYS A 97 7.02 6.01 19.94
C LYS A 97 6.83 7.43 19.45
N PHE A 98 5.62 7.95 19.60
CA PHE A 98 5.29 9.31 19.16
C PHE A 98 6.25 10.36 19.75
N GLU A 99 6.57 10.23 21.04
CA GLU A 99 7.43 11.16 21.78
C GLU A 99 8.92 11.08 21.40
N GLU A 100 9.32 10.01 20.70
CA GLU A 100 10.72 9.76 20.30
C GLU A 100 11.00 10.24 18.87
N PHE A 101 9.98 10.72 18.15
CA PHE A 101 10.17 11.22 16.80
C PHE A 101 10.65 12.67 16.79
N GLU A 102 11.67 12.93 15.98
CA GLU A 102 12.14 14.26 15.63
C GLU A 102 11.97 14.49 14.11
N GLY A 103 11.92 15.76 13.69
CA GLY A 103 11.97 16.12 12.27
C GLY A 103 10.65 15.95 11.48
N TYR A 104 9.51 15.83 12.15
CA TYR A 104 8.20 15.85 11.49
C TYR A 104 7.71 17.28 11.21
N THR A 105 6.77 17.39 10.27
CA THR A 105 5.97 18.60 10.06
C THR A 105 4.66 18.49 10.82
N GLU A 106 4.32 19.48 11.64
CA GLU A 106 3.05 19.58 12.36
C GLU A 106 2.13 20.66 11.79
N GLY A 107 0.87 20.66 12.25
CA GLY A 107 -0.10 21.70 11.90
C GLY A 107 -0.63 21.59 10.47
N LEU A 108 -0.44 20.44 9.81
CA LEU A 108 -1.00 20.20 8.50
C LEU A 108 -2.53 20.10 8.60
N SER A 109 -3.23 20.75 7.67
CA SER A 109 -4.69 20.63 7.53
C SER A 109 -5.04 19.84 6.27
N PRO A 110 -6.20 19.14 6.25
CA PRO A 110 -6.71 18.48 5.06
C PRO A 110 -6.80 19.42 3.85
N GLU A 111 -7.26 20.65 4.07
CA GLU A 111 -7.39 21.70 3.05
C GLU A 111 -6.03 22.17 2.53
N GLY A 112 -5.02 22.23 3.40
CA GLY A 112 -3.65 22.61 3.05
C GLY A 112 -3.00 21.58 2.14
N ILE A 113 -3.07 20.29 2.50
CA ILE A 113 -2.56 19.19 1.67
C ILE A 113 -3.29 19.18 0.32
N ALA A 114 -4.61 19.31 0.33
CA ALA A 114 -5.37 19.37 -0.91
C ALA A 114 -5.06 20.63 -1.74
N GLY A 115 -4.76 21.76 -1.10
CA GLY A 115 -4.34 23.01 -1.74
C GLY A 115 -3.03 22.81 -2.50
N GLU A 116 -2.06 22.21 -1.83
CA GLU A 116 -0.77 21.87 -2.43
C GLU A 116 -0.91 20.87 -3.58
N ALA A 117 -1.75 19.84 -3.41
CA ALA A 117 -2.03 18.88 -4.47
C ALA A 117 -2.58 19.58 -5.73
N VAL A 118 -3.52 20.51 -5.58
CA VAL A 118 -4.06 21.30 -6.70
C VAL A 118 -2.99 22.20 -7.32
N ARG A 119 -2.17 22.87 -6.50
CA ARG A 119 -1.09 23.74 -6.98
C ARG A 119 -0.09 22.98 -7.86
N LEU A 120 0.19 21.73 -7.51
CA LEU A 120 1.14 20.87 -8.23
C LEU A 120 0.57 20.20 -9.50
N LYS A 121 -0.70 20.43 -9.87
CA LYS A 121 -1.31 19.84 -11.09
C LYS A 121 -0.48 20.14 -12.34
N GLU A 122 -0.02 21.37 -12.50
CA GLU A 122 0.83 21.81 -13.62
C GLU A 122 2.21 21.10 -13.64
N ASN A 123 2.61 20.47 -12.53
CA ASN A 123 3.82 19.65 -12.45
C ASN A 123 3.57 18.15 -12.67
N GLY A 124 2.40 17.79 -13.19
CA GLY A 124 1.97 16.41 -13.47
C GLY A 124 1.37 15.69 -12.27
N ASN A 125 0.97 16.41 -11.21
CA ASN A 125 0.34 15.81 -10.03
C ASN A 125 -1.12 15.43 -10.29
N ILE A 126 -1.48 14.17 -10.07
CA ILE A 126 -2.87 13.70 -10.21
C ILE A 126 -3.66 13.72 -8.90
N GLY A 127 -3.00 13.87 -7.76
CA GLY A 127 -3.68 13.70 -6.47
C GLY A 127 -2.76 13.53 -5.27
N VAL A 128 -3.17 12.70 -4.33
CA VAL A 128 -2.45 12.40 -3.08
C VAL A 128 -2.28 10.90 -2.90
N ALA A 129 -1.07 10.49 -2.51
CA ALA A 129 -0.74 9.13 -2.12
C ALA A 129 -0.38 9.07 -0.64
N TYR A 130 -1.08 8.24 0.13
CA TYR A 130 -0.79 7.98 1.54
C TYR A 130 0.18 6.79 1.65
N THR A 131 1.42 7.05 2.07
CA THR A 131 2.55 6.10 1.95
C THR A 131 3.66 6.36 2.99
N TYR A 132 4.88 5.85 2.74
CA TYR A 132 6.09 5.87 3.57
C TYR A 132 5.99 5.03 4.85
N ASN A 133 4.94 5.20 5.66
CA ASN A 133 4.63 4.32 6.78
C ASN A 133 3.28 3.61 6.53
N GLU A 134 2.55 3.26 7.59
CA GLU A 134 1.23 2.65 7.46
C GLU A 134 0.10 3.69 7.53
N PRO A 135 -0.57 4.01 6.42
CA PRO A 135 -1.63 5.02 6.39
C PRO A 135 -2.89 4.63 7.18
N ILE A 136 -3.14 3.34 7.44
CA ILE A 136 -4.24 2.92 8.34
C ILE A 136 -4.07 3.55 9.72
N ILE A 137 -2.85 3.71 10.22
CA ILE A 137 -2.61 4.34 11.52
C ILE A 137 -2.85 5.86 11.51
N TRP A 138 -2.86 6.46 10.32
CA TRP A 138 -3.17 7.86 10.10
C TRP A 138 -4.61 8.08 9.63
N TYR A 139 -5.50 7.13 9.98
CA TYR A 139 -6.85 7.00 9.42
C TYR A 139 -7.62 8.31 9.35
N GLU A 140 -7.79 9.00 10.48
CA GLU A 140 -8.67 10.16 10.56
C GLU A 140 -8.20 11.29 9.65
N PHE A 141 -6.88 11.52 9.60
CA PHE A 141 -6.32 12.59 8.78
C PHE A 141 -6.33 12.22 7.29
N MET A 142 -5.94 10.98 6.96
CA MET A 142 -6.06 10.45 5.60
C MET A 142 -7.51 10.54 5.11
N TYR A 143 -8.48 10.10 5.92
CA TYR A 143 -9.88 10.11 5.54
C TYR A 143 -10.39 11.54 5.29
N ASP A 144 -10.01 12.49 6.14
CA ASP A 144 -10.35 13.91 5.94
C ASP A 144 -9.72 14.48 4.66
N ILE A 145 -8.42 14.24 4.41
CA ILE A 145 -7.78 14.65 3.16
C ILE A 145 -8.51 14.03 1.96
N SER A 146 -8.82 12.73 2.03
CA SER A 146 -9.38 12.00 0.90
C SER A 146 -10.72 12.54 0.43
N LYS A 147 -11.57 12.98 1.38
CA LYS A 147 -12.84 13.66 1.07
C LYS A 147 -12.61 14.97 0.32
N VAL A 148 -11.63 15.77 0.76
CA VAL A 148 -11.30 17.07 0.13
C VAL A 148 -10.63 16.87 -1.24
N ILE A 149 -9.75 15.89 -1.39
CA ILE A 149 -9.13 15.53 -2.69
C ILE A 149 -10.19 15.11 -3.69
N LYS A 150 -11.13 14.25 -3.27
CA LYS A 150 -12.23 13.80 -4.11
C LYS A 150 -13.13 14.95 -4.55
N SER A 151 -13.47 15.88 -3.65
CA SER A 151 -14.29 17.05 -4.01
C SER A 151 -13.60 18.00 -4.99
N ARG A 152 -12.28 17.92 -5.13
CA ARG A 152 -11.47 18.69 -6.10
C ARG A 152 -11.20 17.93 -7.40
N GLY A 153 -11.84 16.79 -7.61
CA GLY A 153 -11.69 15.96 -8.81
C GLY A 153 -10.28 15.38 -8.98
N MET A 154 -9.54 15.20 -7.89
CA MET A 154 -8.20 14.62 -7.87
C MET A 154 -8.25 13.18 -7.34
N LYS A 155 -7.15 12.44 -7.50
CA LYS A 155 -7.09 11.02 -7.15
C LYS A 155 -6.53 10.76 -5.75
N ASN A 156 -7.04 9.74 -5.07
CA ASN A 156 -6.52 9.24 -3.82
C ASN A 156 -5.89 7.85 -4.02
N ILE A 157 -4.64 7.70 -3.61
CA ILE A 157 -3.90 6.43 -3.65
C ILE A 157 -3.50 6.03 -2.24
N MET A 158 -3.70 4.77 -1.86
CA MET A 158 -3.30 4.23 -0.56
C MET A 158 -2.29 3.09 -0.74
N VAL A 159 -1.11 3.22 -0.14
CA VAL A 159 -0.10 2.14 -0.09
C VAL A 159 -0.05 1.59 1.33
N SER A 160 -0.45 0.34 1.53
CA SER A 160 -0.72 -0.19 2.88
C SER A 160 -0.38 -1.66 3.02
N ASN A 161 -0.13 -2.09 4.26
CA ASN A 161 -0.05 -3.50 4.58
C ASN A 161 -1.40 -4.24 4.62
N GLY A 162 -2.52 -3.53 4.43
CA GLY A 162 -3.86 -4.12 4.33
C GLY A 162 -4.40 -4.73 5.62
N PHE A 163 -3.74 -4.56 6.76
CA PHE A 163 -4.19 -5.09 8.05
C PHE A 163 -5.22 -4.17 8.71
N ILE A 164 -6.42 -4.10 8.12
CA ILE A 164 -7.53 -3.24 8.53
C ILE A 164 -8.77 -4.09 8.84
N ASN A 165 -9.67 -3.60 9.70
CA ASN A 165 -10.97 -4.24 9.90
C ASN A 165 -11.98 -3.84 8.80
N PRO A 166 -13.05 -4.62 8.57
CA PRO A 166 -13.99 -4.38 7.47
C PRO A 166 -14.65 -2.99 7.48
N GLU A 167 -15.22 -2.56 8.61
CA GLU A 167 -15.94 -1.28 8.69
C GLU A 167 -15.04 -0.06 8.35
N PRO A 168 -13.83 0.09 8.92
CA PRO A 168 -12.91 1.14 8.48
C PRO A 168 -12.56 1.07 6.99
N LEU A 169 -12.41 -0.13 6.41
CA LEU A 169 -12.11 -0.32 4.99
C LEU A 169 -13.27 0.13 4.09
N GLU A 170 -14.51 -0.25 4.42
CA GLU A 170 -15.71 0.15 3.68
C GLU A 170 -15.81 1.67 3.54
N LYS A 171 -15.50 2.40 4.63
CA LYS A 171 -15.43 3.86 4.61
C LYS A 171 -14.34 4.40 3.68
N LEU A 172 -13.17 3.76 3.63
CA LEU A 172 -12.09 4.16 2.72
C LEU A 172 -12.43 3.86 1.25
N LEU A 173 -13.19 2.79 0.96
CA LEU A 173 -13.68 2.50 -0.39
C LEU A 173 -14.61 3.59 -0.94
N GLU A 174 -15.17 4.45 -0.09
CA GLU A 174 -15.96 5.60 -0.52
C GLU A 174 -15.07 6.73 -1.11
N THR A 175 -13.80 6.84 -0.72
CA THR A 175 -12.95 8.01 -1.04
C THR A 175 -11.61 7.70 -1.69
N ILE A 176 -11.05 6.52 -1.48
CA ILE A 176 -9.78 6.07 -2.09
C ILE A 176 -10.07 5.47 -3.47
N ASP A 177 -9.32 5.89 -4.48
CA ASP A 177 -9.50 5.44 -5.87
C ASP A 177 -8.65 4.21 -6.19
N ALA A 178 -7.43 4.14 -5.63
CA ALA A 178 -6.48 3.07 -5.90
C ALA A 178 -5.76 2.59 -4.62
N PHE A 179 -5.52 1.28 -4.55
CA PHE A 179 -4.84 0.61 -3.44
C PHE A 179 -3.63 -0.17 -3.93
N SER A 180 -2.47 0.03 -3.31
CA SER A 180 -1.32 -0.89 -3.38
C SER A 180 -1.25 -1.60 -2.04
N ILE A 181 -1.45 -2.91 -2.05
CA ILE A 181 -1.51 -3.70 -0.81
C ILE A 181 -0.37 -4.72 -0.75
N ASP A 182 0.39 -4.69 0.34
CA ASP A 182 1.48 -5.64 0.57
C ASP A 182 0.95 -6.99 1.05
N LEU A 183 0.92 -7.98 0.16
CA LEU A 183 0.79 -9.40 0.54
C LEU A 183 2.17 -9.91 0.95
N LYS A 184 2.53 -9.69 2.21
CA LYS A 184 3.91 -9.88 2.72
C LYS A 184 4.42 -11.32 2.71
N GLY A 185 3.51 -12.30 2.60
CA GLY A 185 3.78 -13.73 2.55
C GLY A 185 2.47 -14.48 2.39
N PHE A 186 2.52 -15.81 2.38
CA PHE A 186 1.32 -16.64 2.21
C PHE A 186 1.17 -17.76 3.25
N THR A 187 1.77 -17.57 4.43
CA THR A 187 1.57 -18.46 5.57
C THR A 187 1.34 -17.66 6.84
N ASP A 188 0.50 -18.20 7.73
CA ASP A 188 0.21 -17.58 9.02
C ASP A 188 1.46 -17.57 9.95
N GLU A 189 2.37 -18.53 9.74
CA GLU A 189 3.67 -18.58 10.41
C GLU A 189 4.55 -17.38 10.04
N PHE A 190 4.65 -17.04 8.75
CA PHE A 190 5.39 -15.87 8.30
C PHE A 190 4.83 -14.60 8.96
N TYR A 191 3.52 -14.41 8.93
CA TYR A 191 2.90 -13.22 9.51
C TYR A 191 3.15 -13.12 11.03
N LYS A 192 3.04 -14.22 11.77
CA LYS A 192 3.32 -14.22 13.21
C LYS A 192 4.78 -13.91 13.51
N LYS A 193 5.72 -14.57 12.82
CA LYS A 193 7.15 -14.48 13.13
C LYS A 193 7.83 -13.23 12.58
N ILE A 194 7.41 -12.75 11.40
CA ILE A 194 8.10 -11.70 10.65
C ILE A 194 7.39 -10.35 10.77
N THR A 195 6.05 -10.33 10.78
CA THR A 195 5.26 -9.08 10.80
C THR A 195 4.53 -8.81 12.11
N GLY A 196 4.44 -9.81 13.01
CA GLY A 196 3.68 -9.70 14.26
C GLY A 196 2.17 -9.63 14.04
N SER A 197 1.65 -10.27 12.99
CA SER A 197 0.23 -10.22 12.61
C SER A 197 -0.29 -11.55 12.07
N ARG A 198 -1.35 -11.53 11.26
CA ARG A 198 -2.04 -12.71 10.70
C ARG A 198 -2.30 -12.51 9.21
N LEU A 199 -2.25 -13.58 8.43
CA LEU A 199 -2.44 -13.53 6.98
C LEU A 199 -3.90 -13.23 6.62
N GLU A 200 -4.83 -13.92 7.29
CA GLU A 200 -6.23 -13.95 6.86
C GLU A 200 -6.92 -12.57 6.80
N PRO A 201 -6.68 -11.62 7.72
CA PRO A 201 -7.22 -10.28 7.57
C PRO A 201 -6.73 -9.54 6.32
N VAL A 202 -5.48 -9.74 5.90
CA VAL A 202 -4.94 -9.11 4.67
C VAL A 202 -5.59 -9.71 3.43
N LYS A 203 -5.80 -11.04 3.41
CA LYS A 203 -6.54 -11.70 2.33
C LYS A 203 -7.95 -11.14 2.18
N ARG A 204 -8.68 -10.96 3.29
CA ARG A 204 -10.02 -10.36 3.26
C ARG A 204 -10.01 -8.93 2.75
N THR A 205 -9.02 -8.13 3.14
CA THR A 205 -8.85 -6.76 2.61
C THR A 205 -8.67 -6.78 1.10
N LEU A 206 -7.75 -7.62 0.59
CA LEU A 206 -7.50 -7.79 -0.83
C LEU A 206 -8.75 -8.24 -1.59
N GLU A 207 -9.45 -9.26 -1.09
CA GLU A 207 -10.71 -9.76 -1.65
C GLU A 207 -11.79 -8.67 -1.70
N THR A 208 -11.93 -7.89 -0.62
CA THR A 208 -12.92 -6.81 -0.54
C THR A 208 -12.62 -5.68 -1.54
N ILE A 209 -11.35 -5.29 -1.68
CA ILE A 209 -10.97 -4.25 -2.64
C ILE A 209 -11.13 -4.76 -4.07
N ALA A 210 -10.71 -6.00 -4.36
CA ALA A 210 -10.83 -6.60 -5.70
C ALA A 210 -12.29 -6.76 -6.14
N ALA A 211 -13.21 -7.03 -5.21
CA ALA A 211 -14.65 -7.09 -5.46
C ALA A 211 -15.33 -5.72 -5.58
N SER A 212 -14.61 -4.62 -5.34
CA SER A 212 -15.10 -3.25 -5.47
C SER A 212 -14.75 -2.63 -6.83
N ASP A 213 -15.27 -1.43 -7.10
CA ASP A 213 -14.93 -0.65 -8.30
C ASP A 213 -13.59 0.12 -8.17
N ARG A 214 -12.76 -0.20 -7.17
CA ARG A 214 -11.47 0.47 -6.92
C ARG A 214 -10.33 -0.23 -7.60
N HIS A 215 -9.32 0.53 -7.98
CA HIS A 215 -8.10 -0.02 -8.57
C HIS A 215 -7.27 -0.71 -7.49
N LEU A 216 -6.74 -1.89 -7.80
CA LEU A 216 -5.91 -2.68 -6.90
C LEU A 216 -4.65 -3.14 -7.63
N GLU A 217 -3.51 -2.95 -6.98
CA GLU A 217 -2.25 -3.62 -7.30
C GLU A 217 -1.72 -4.26 -6.01
N VAL A 218 -1.00 -5.38 -6.15
CA VAL A 218 -0.54 -6.16 -4.99
C VAL A 218 0.97 -6.28 -5.03
N GLU A 219 1.61 -6.07 -3.88
CA GLU A 219 3.06 -6.21 -3.72
C GLU A 219 3.41 -7.48 -2.96
N TYR A 220 4.50 -8.13 -3.38
CA TYR A 220 5.05 -9.33 -2.76
C TYR A 220 6.58 -9.23 -2.69
N LEU A 221 7.10 -8.74 -1.56
CA LEU A 221 8.55 -8.66 -1.30
C LEU A 221 9.10 -10.04 -0.95
N VAL A 222 10.03 -10.56 -1.74
CA VAL A 222 10.56 -11.93 -1.58
C VAL A 222 11.78 -11.94 -0.67
N ILE A 223 11.69 -12.55 0.50
CA ILE A 223 12.76 -12.66 1.49
C ILE A 223 13.30 -14.11 1.48
N PRO A 224 14.60 -14.31 1.16
CA PRO A 224 15.19 -15.64 1.07
C PRO A 224 15.00 -16.48 2.34
N GLY A 225 14.49 -17.71 2.18
CA GLY A 225 14.26 -18.66 3.27
C GLY A 225 13.01 -18.40 4.11
N HIS A 226 12.21 -17.35 3.81
CA HIS A 226 11.04 -16.99 4.60
C HIS A 226 9.73 -17.04 3.82
N ASN A 227 9.71 -16.54 2.58
CA ASN A 227 8.49 -16.53 1.75
C ASN A 227 8.77 -16.82 0.26
N ASP A 228 9.93 -17.42 -0.04
CA ASP A 228 10.37 -17.84 -1.37
C ASP A 228 10.18 -19.33 -1.66
N ASP A 229 9.46 -20.06 -0.78
CA ASP A 229 9.06 -21.44 -1.03
C ASP A 229 8.11 -21.52 -2.24
N LYS A 230 8.52 -22.26 -3.27
CA LYS A 230 7.79 -22.34 -4.54
C LYS A 230 6.41 -22.98 -4.40
N LYS A 231 6.24 -23.92 -3.47
CA LYS A 231 4.94 -24.57 -3.26
C LYS A 231 3.96 -23.58 -2.64
N LYS A 232 4.37 -22.85 -1.60
CA LYS A 232 3.57 -21.79 -0.99
C LYS A 232 3.31 -20.62 -1.93
N PHE A 233 4.26 -20.29 -2.78
CA PHE A 233 4.06 -19.30 -3.83
C PHE A 233 3.03 -19.76 -4.87
N SER A 234 3.07 -21.03 -5.29
CA SER A 234 2.04 -21.59 -6.18
C SER A 234 0.65 -21.56 -5.55
N GLU A 235 0.53 -21.97 -4.27
CA GLU A 235 -0.72 -21.89 -3.50
C GLU A 235 -1.23 -20.44 -3.42
N MET A 236 -0.32 -19.46 -3.27
CA MET A 236 -0.64 -18.04 -3.31
C MET A 236 -1.22 -17.64 -4.65
N LEU A 237 -0.59 -18.03 -5.77
CA LEU A 237 -1.07 -17.69 -7.10
C LEU A 237 -2.42 -18.38 -7.43
N ASP A 238 -2.66 -19.61 -6.93
CA ASP A 238 -3.98 -20.28 -7.02
C ASP A 238 -5.07 -19.46 -6.36
N TRP A 239 -4.81 -18.99 -5.14
CA TRP A 239 -5.74 -18.10 -4.45
C TRP A 239 -5.86 -16.75 -5.15
N TYR A 240 -4.75 -16.16 -5.61
CA TYR A 240 -4.71 -14.85 -6.23
C TYR A 240 -5.60 -14.79 -7.47
N GLU A 241 -5.42 -15.73 -8.40
CA GLU A 241 -6.22 -15.82 -9.62
C GLU A 241 -7.71 -15.99 -9.30
N LYS A 242 -8.03 -16.89 -8.35
CA LYS A 242 -9.42 -17.19 -7.98
C LYS A 242 -10.12 -16.04 -7.27
N SER A 243 -9.41 -15.35 -6.38
CA SER A 243 -10.01 -14.40 -5.43
C SER A 243 -9.89 -12.95 -5.88
N LEU A 244 -8.82 -12.60 -6.59
CA LEU A 244 -8.54 -11.23 -7.04
C LEU A 244 -8.75 -11.08 -8.55
N GLY A 245 -8.46 -12.13 -9.31
CA GLY A 245 -8.53 -12.14 -10.77
C GLY A 245 -7.14 -12.09 -11.41
N LYS A 246 -7.02 -12.69 -12.60
CA LYS A 246 -5.76 -12.79 -13.34
C LYS A 246 -5.24 -11.45 -13.87
N ASP A 247 -6.09 -10.44 -13.95
CA ASP A 247 -5.77 -9.11 -14.47
C ASP A 247 -5.34 -8.12 -13.38
N VAL A 248 -5.40 -8.49 -12.09
CA VAL A 248 -4.87 -7.65 -11.00
C VAL A 248 -3.33 -7.70 -11.02
N PRO A 249 -2.63 -6.56 -11.12
CA PRO A 249 -1.17 -6.53 -11.16
C PRO A 249 -0.51 -7.07 -9.89
N LEU A 250 0.47 -7.96 -10.08
CA LEU A 250 1.36 -8.45 -9.02
C LEU A 250 2.78 -7.91 -9.19
N HIS A 251 3.28 -7.22 -8.17
CA HIS A 251 4.65 -6.71 -8.09
C HIS A 251 5.50 -7.60 -7.21
N ILE A 252 6.46 -8.31 -7.79
CA ILE A 252 7.40 -9.15 -7.06
C ILE A 252 8.66 -8.33 -6.81
N ASN A 253 8.86 -7.95 -5.54
CA ASN A 253 9.89 -7.00 -5.15
C ASN A 253 11.11 -7.72 -4.56
N ARG A 254 12.31 -7.23 -4.91
CA ARG A 254 13.58 -7.68 -4.32
C ARG A 254 13.72 -7.18 -2.89
N TYR A 255 14.07 -8.06 -1.98
CA TYR A 255 14.45 -7.72 -0.61
C TYR A 255 15.93 -7.35 -0.52
N PHE A 256 16.23 -6.43 0.40
CA PHE A 256 17.56 -6.11 0.88
C PHE A 256 17.55 -6.09 2.41
N PRO A 257 18.63 -6.58 3.07
CA PRO A 257 18.70 -6.60 4.53
C PRO A 257 18.55 -5.22 5.16
N MET A 258 17.61 -5.12 6.10
CA MET A 258 17.21 -3.90 6.78
C MET A 258 16.67 -4.23 8.18
N TYR A 259 16.76 -3.24 9.07
CA TYR A 259 16.24 -3.29 10.44
C TYR A 259 16.78 -4.47 11.26
N LYS A 260 16.01 -5.56 11.42
CA LYS A 260 16.36 -6.72 12.26
C LYS A 260 16.73 -7.95 11.45
N MET A 261 16.63 -7.89 10.12
CA MET A 261 16.90 -9.02 9.24
C MET A 261 18.27 -8.85 8.58
N THR A 262 18.99 -9.95 8.45
CA THR A 262 20.39 -10.01 8.00
C THR A 262 20.59 -10.97 6.84
N GLU A 263 19.53 -11.65 6.42
CA GLU A 263 19.50 -12.49 5.22
C GLU A 263 20.01 -11.67 4.02
N PRO A 264 20.78 -12.28 3.11
CA PRO A 264 21.28 -11.57 1.95
C PRO A 264 20.13 -11.09 1.07
N ALA A 265 20.41 -10.06 0.25
CA ALA A 265 19.46 -9.58 -0.74
C ALA A 265 18.97 -10.72 -1.63
N THR A 266 17.70 -10.69 -2.04
CA THR A 266 17.11 -11.77 -2.84
C THR A 266 17.93 -11.98 -4.10
N PRO A 267 18.38 -13.22 -4.37
CA PRO A 267 19.08 -13.51 -5.61
C PRO A 267 18.18 -13.23 -6.81
N MET A 268 18.73 -12.60 -7.85
CA MET A 268 17.98 -12.36 -9.10
C MET A 268 17.47 -13.66 -9.73
N LYS A 269 18.18 -14.78 -9.52
CA LYS A 269 17.72 -16.10 -9.96
C LYS A 269 16.38 -16.47 -9.31
N THR A 270 16.27 -16.34 -7.99
CA THR A 270 15.02 -16.61 -7.24
C THR A 270 13.88 -15.72 -7.73
N LEU A 271 14.13 -14.42 -7.90
CA LEU A 271 13.12 -13.49 -8.42
C LEU A 271 12.63 -13.86 -9.81
N LYS A 272 13.54 -14.18 -10.74
CA LYS A 272 13.19 -14.61 -12.10
C LYS A 272 12.36 -15.88 -12.09
N GLU A 273 12.70 -16.86 -11.26
CA GLU A 273 11.94 -18.10 -11.14
C GLU A 273 10.50 -17.84 -10.67
N LEU A 274 10.30 -17.01 -9.64
CA LEU A 274 8.97 -16.66 -9.15
C LEU A 274 8.18 -15.80 -10.16
N TYR A 275 8.85 -14.89 -10.86
CA TYR A 275 8.26 -14.09 -11.93
C TYR A 275 7.75 -14.96 -13.08
N GLU A 276 8.52 -15.93 -13.56
CA GLU A 276 8.06 -16.85 -14.61
C GLU A 276 6.90 -17.72 -14.13
N MET A 277 6.94 -18.19 -12.87
CA MET A 277 5.80 -18.91 -12.27
C MET A 277 4.52 -18.07 -12.28
N ALA A 278 4.60 -16.81 -11.88
CA ALA A 278 3.46 -15.90 -11.84
C ALA A 278 2.97 -15.52 -13.24
N LYS A 279 3.88 -15.25 -14.21
CA LYS A 279 3.51 -14.89 -15.59
C LYS A 279 2.80 -15.98 -16.36
N ASN A 280 3.02 -17.24 -16.00
CA ASN A 280 2.27 -18.35 -16.58
C ASN A 280 0.80 -18.40 -16.12
N LYS A 281 0.40 -17.52 -15.19
CA LYS A 281 -0.91 -17.57 -14.54
C LYS A 281 -1.64 -16.22 -14.47
N LEU A 282 -0.90 -15.12 -14.34
CA LEU A 282 -1.41 -13.77 -14.25
C LEU A 282 -1.05 -12.98 -15.51
N ASP A 283 -1.94 -12.08 -15.92
CA ASP A 283 -1.77 -11.25 -17.12
C ASP A 283 -0.68 -10.18 -16.93
N TYR A 284 -0.54 -9.68 -15.70
CA TYR A 284 0.39 -8.59 -15.35
C TYR A 284 1.21 -8.94 -14.11
N VAL A 285 2.50 -9.15 -14.33
CA VAL A 285 3.47 -9.43 -13.27
C VAL A 285 4.68 -8.55 -13.51
N TYR A 286 5.17 -7.93 -12.44
CA TYR A 286 6.28 -7.01 -12.48
C TYR A 286 7.41 -7.43 -11.54
N LEU A 287 8.64 -7.12 -11.92
CA LEU A 287 9.78 -7.15 -11.02
C LEU A 287 10.10 -5.72 -10.57
N GLY A 288 10.22 -5.54 -9.26
CA GLY A 288 10.55 -4.25 -8.66
C GLY A 288 11.73 -4.32 -7.71
N ASN A 289 12.28 -3.14 -7.40
CA ASN A 289 13.47 -2.98 -6.56
C ASN A 289 14.72 -3.72 -7.11
N THR A 290 14.83 -3.79 -8.44
CA THR A 290 15.96 -4.42 -9.15
C THR A 290 16.79 -3.38 -9.89
N GLU A 291 18.07 -3.68 -10.12
CA GLU A 291 18.97 -2.82 -10.90
C GLU A 291 18.71 -2.88 -12.42
N SER A 292 17.88 -3.82 -12.88
CA SER A 292 17.50 -3.99 -14.29
C SER A 292 16.05 -3.56 -14.54
N ASP A 293 15.77 -3.02 -15.72
CA ASP A 293 14.39 -2.80 -16.23
C ASP A 293 13.70 -4.12 -16.66
N LEU A 294 14.26 -5.28 -16.32
CA LEU A 294 13.67 -6.57 -16.67
C LEU A 294 12.32 -6.73 -15.95
N GLY A 295 11.25 -6.92 -16.72
CA GLY A 295 9.92 -7.19 -16.16
C GLY A 295 9.23 -5.96 -15.61
N SER A 296 9.61 -4.74 -16.01
CA SER A 296 8.91 -3.49 -15.64
C SER A 296 7.90 -3.03 -16.69
N ASP A 297 8.08 -3.42 -17.95
CA ASP A 297 7.20 -3.05 -19.07
C ASP A 297 5.83 -3.73 -19.02
N THR A 298 4.78 -3.03 -19.45
CA THR A 298 3.44 -3.59 -19.60
C THR A 298 3.23 -4.09 -21.03
N TYR A 299 2.83 -5.36 -21.18
CA TYR A 299 2.49 -5.97 -22.47
C TYR A 299 1.00 -6.31 -22.54
N CYS A 300 0.44 -6.35 -23.75
CA CYS A 300 -0.91 -6.84 -23.97
C CYS A 300 -0.97 -8.35 -23.74
N PRO A 301 -1.83 -8.86 -22.85
CA PRO A 301 -1.90 -10.30 -22.55
C PRO A 301 -2.46 -11.12 -23.72
N ASN A 302 -3.18 -10.50 -24.68
CA ASN A 302 -3.72 -11.19 -25.84
C ASN A 302 -2.72 -11.30 -27.01
N CYS A 303 -2.07 -10.20 -27.40
CA CYS A 303 -1.23 -10.17 -28.60
C CYS A 303 0.25 -9.87 -28.37
N GLY A 304 0.68 -9.74 -27.10
CA GLY A 304 2.08 -9.54 -26.71
C GLY A 304 2.70 -8.20 -27.13
N SER A 305 1.90 -7.24 -27.62
CA SER A 305 2.43 -5.92 -27.99
C SER A 305 2.81 -5.13 -26.73
N LEU A 306 3.94 -4.43 -26.78
CA LEU A 306 4.32 -3.45 -25.76
C LEU A 306 3.25 -2.35 -25.64
N ILE A 307 2.77 -2.10 -24.42
CA ILE A 307 1.78 -1.07 -24.10
C ILE A 307 2.46 0.11 -23.42
N VAL A 308 3.09 -0.12 -22.27
CA VAL A 308 3.83 0.89 -21.53
C VAL A 308 5.28 0.45 -21.41
N LYS A 309 6.19 1.30 -21.86
CA LYS A 309 7.64 1.10 -21.67
C LYS A 309 8.07 1.82 -20.39
N ARG A 310 8.92 1.19 -19.57
CA ARG A 310 9.46 1.79 -18.34
C ARG A 310 10.98 1.74 -18.29
N SER A 311 11.56 2.80 -17.72
CA SER A 311 12.98 2.82 -17.32
C SER A 311 13.10 3.56 -15.99
N GLY A 312 13.44 2.83 -14.92
CA GLY A 312 13.28 3.31 -13.54
C GLY A 312 11.84 3.78 -13.25
N TYR A 313 11.68 5.06 -12.91
CA TYR A 313 10.36 5.68 -12.63
C TYR A 313 9.78 6.45 -13.82
N PHE A 314 10.40 6.38 -15.00
CA PHE A 314 9.85 6.96 -16.21
C PHE A 314 8.99 5.92 -16.93
N SER A 315 7.79 6.33 -17.34
CA SER A 315 6.86 5.51 -18.11
C SER A 315 6.42 6.25 -19.37
N GLU A 316 6.31 5.50 -20.46
CA GLU A 316 5.82 5.99 -21.74
C GLU A 316 4.74 5.04 -22.28
N ASP A 317 3.51 5.53 -22.45
CA ASP A 317 2.46 4.79 -23.14
C ASP A 317 2.68 4.85 -24.66
N LEU A 318 3.10 3.72 -25.22
CA LEU A 318 3.36 3.55 -26.64
C LEU A 318 2.18 2.86 -27.34
N GLY A 319 1.41 2.06 -26.62
CA GLY A 319 0.58 1.00 -27.19
C GLY A 319 -0.89 1.00 -26.79
N SER A 320 -1.35 1.90 -25.92
CA SER A 320 -2.78 2.04 -25.58
C SER A 320 -3.46 3.28 -26.16
N LYS A 321 -4.77 3.12 -26.41
CA LYS A 321 -5.67 4.16 -26.87
C LYS A 321 -7.01 4.00 -26.14
N ASN A 322 -7.33 4.92 -25.25
CA ASN A 322 -8.55 4.90 -24.43
C ASN A 322 -8.69 3.58 -23.65
N GLY A 323 -7.63 3.16 -22.96
CA GLY A 323 -7.58 1.94 -22.16
C GLY A 323 -7.61 0.64 -22.96
N LYS A 324 -7.34 0.69 -24.27
CA LYS A 324 -7.32 -0.50 -25.15
C LYS A 324 -6.00 -0.62 -25.89
N CYS A 325 -5.55 -1.86 -26.10
CA CYS A 325 -4.42 -2.16 -26.97
C CYS A 325 -4.68 -1.63 -28.40
N LYS A 326 -3.78 -0.80 -28.93
CA LYS A 326 -3.85 -0.27 -30.31
C LYS A 326 -3.84 -1.39 -31.37
N LYS A 327 -3.22 -2.53 -31.09
CA LYS A 327 -3.01 -3.63 -32.06
C LYS A 327 -4.19 -4.60 -32.14
N CYS A 328 -4.76 -5.03 -31.01
CA CYS A 328 -5.82 -6.04 -30.98
C CYS A 328 -7.14 -5.59 -30.35
N GLY A 329 -7.21 -4.37 -29.82
CA GLY A 329 -8.44 -3.82 -29.25
C GLY A 329 -8.83 -4.34 -27.86
N LEU A 330 -8.06 -5.27 -27.28
CA LEU A 330 -8.28 -5.75 -25.91
C LEU A 330 -8.26 -4.58 -24.92
N LYS A 331 -9.24 -4.51 -24.01
CA LYS A 331 -9.21 -3.60 -22.85
C LYS A 331 -8.04 -4.00 -21.94
N ILE A 332 -7.12 -3.07 -21.72
CA ILE A 332 -6.02 -3.26 -20.77
C ILE A 332 -6.54 -2.85 -19.39
N ARG A 333 -6.26 -3.67 -18.36
CA ARG A 333 -6.61 -3.32 -16.98
C ARG A 333 -5.90 -2.04 -16.58
N GLY A 334 -6.60 -1.09 -15.96
CA GLY A 334 -6.02 0.14 -15.44
C GLY A 334 -6.80 1.40 -15.77
N GLU A 335 -6.37 2.52 -15.20
CA GLU A 335 -6.84 3.87 -15.48
C GLU A 335 -5.70 4.73 -16.05
N GLY A 336 -6.03 5.71 -16.89
CA GLY A 336 -5.03 6.62 -17.47
C GLY A 336 -4.16 5.99 -18.57
N LEU A 337 -4.66 4.92 -19.21
CA LEU A 337 -4.11 4.23 -20.39
C LEU A 337 -4.95 4.55 -21.65
#